data_AF-A0A535LSM4-F1
#
_entry.id   AF-A0A535LSM4-F1
#
_cell.length_a   1.000
_cell.length_b   1.000
_cell.length_c   1.000
_cell.angle_alpha   90.00
_cell.angle_beta   90.00
_cell.angle_gamma   90.00
#
_symmetry.space_group_name_H-M   'P 1'
#
loop_
_entity.id
_entity.type
_entity.pdbx_description
1 polymer ?
#
loop_
_entity_poly.entity_id
_entity_poly.type
_entity_poly.pdbx_seq_one_letter_code
_entity_poly.pdbx_strand_id
1 'polypeptide(L)' 'MTRPEELHFLTVAAAGRLIRDGALAPSRYVGAMIDRVRQLDPMLRCTITLAAETALADAQSAELE' A
#
# COMPACT_ATOMS: atom_id res chain seq x y z
N MET A 1 13.68 4.06 -9.82
CA MET A 1 12.80 3.18 -9.03
C MET A 1 12.54 3.86 -7.71
N THR A 2 11.30 4.33 -7.47
CA THR A 2 10.87 4.95 -6.20
C THR A 2 11.03 3.94 -5.06
N ARG A 3 11.65 4.31 -3.94
CA ARG A 3 11.92 3.34 -2.87
C ARG A 3 10.65 3.07 -2.05
N PRO A 4 10.46 1.89 -1.45
CA PRO A 4 9.24 1.57 -0.70
C PRO A 4 8.89 2.60 0.39
N GLU A 5 9.91 3.15 1.06
CA GLU A 5 9.77 4.15 2.12
C GLU A 5 9.12 5.46 1.65
N GLU A 6 9.19 5.77 0.35
CA GLU A 6 8.59 6.98 -0.23
C GLU A 6 7.08 6.79 -0.50
N LEU A 7 6.61 5.55 -0.60
CA LEU A 7 5.20 5.26 -0.91
C LEU A 7 4.26 5.60 0.26
N HIS A 8 4.69 5.41 1.51
CA HIS A 8 3.84 5.68 2.68
C HIS A 8 3.57 7.16 2.93
N PHE A 9 4.33 8.04 2.29
CA PHE A 9 4.18 9.49 2.41
C PHE A 9 3.41 10.11 1.23
N LEU A 10 3.00 9.30 0.25
CA LEU A 10 2.14 9.78 -0.81
C LEU A 10 0.78 10.21 -0.22
N THR A 11 0.29 11.36 -0.67
CA THR A 11 -1.13 11.66 -0.51
C THR A 11 -1.95 10.69 -1.36
N VAL A 12 -3.20 10.44 -0.97
CA VAL A 12 -4.13 9.62 -1.76
C VAL A 12 -4.23 10.13 -3.21
N ALA A 13 -4.23 11.46 -3.41
CA ALA A 13 -4.28 12.06 -4.74
C ALA A 13 -3.00 11.79 -5.56
N ALA A 14 -1.82 11.79 -4.93
CA ALA A 14 -0.56 11.48 -5.59
C ALA A 14 -0.45 9.98 -5.94
N ALA A 15 -0.79 9.10 -4.99
CA ALA A 15 -0.85 7.66 -5.24
C ALA A 15 -1.83 7.33 -6.37
N GLY A 16 -3.04 7.93 -6.35
CA GLY A 16 -4.04 7.75 -7.39
C GLY A 16 -3.60 8.23 -8.78
N ARG A 17 -2.83 9.33 -8.88
CA ARG A 17 -2.23 9.74 -10.17
C ARG A 17 -1.24 8.69 -10.67
N LEU A 18 -0.30 8.28 -9.82
CA LEU A 18 0.72 7.30 -10.22
C LEU A 18 0.13 5.95 -10.61
N ILE A 19 -0.94 5.52 -9.94
CA ILE A 19 -1.69 4.30 -10.28
C ILE A 19 -2.36 4.44 -11.65
N ARG A 20 -3.12 5.53 -11.88
CA ARG A 20 -3.78 5.78 -13.17
C ARG A 20 -2.80 5.88 -14.33
N ASP A 21 -1.64 6.48 -14.09
CA ASP A 21 -0.59 6.68 -15.10
C ASP A 21 0.27 5.41 -15.31
N GLY A 22 -0.02 4.31 -14.59
CA GLY A 22 0.72 3.04 -14.66
C GLY A 22 2.13 3.09 -14.03
N ALA A 23 2.51 4.20 -13.41
CA ALA A 23 3.80 4.39 -12.76
C ALA A 23 3.92 3.68 -11.40
N LEU A 24 2.79 3.27 -10.82
CA LEU A 24 2.72 2.54 -9.56
C LEU A 24 1.63 1.48 -9.61
N ALA A 25 2.00 0.21 -9.46
CA ALA A 25 1.03 -0.87 -9.32
C ALA A 25 0.28 -0.76 -7.96
N PRO A 26 -1.06 -0.86 -7.94
CA PRO A 26 -1.87 -0.97 -6.72
C PRO A 26 -1.34 -1.99 -5.70
N SER A 27 -1.00 -3.21 -6.12
CA SER A 27 -0.46 -4.26 -5.25
C SER A 27 0.86 -3.84 -4.59
N ARG A 28 1.70 -3.09 -5.31
CA ARG A 28 2.95 -2.52 -4.79
C ARG A 28 2.69 -1.45 -3.74
N TYR A 29 1.69 -0.59 -3.95
CA TYR A 29 1.32 0.45 -3.00
C TYR A 29 0.76 -0.14 -1.70
N VAL A 30 -0.17 -1.09 -1.83
CA VAL A 30 -0.79 -1.78 -0.68
C VAL A 30 0.23 -2.63 0.08
N GLY A 31 1.09 -3.37 -0.64
CA GLY A 31 2.18 -4.14 -0.04
C GLY A 31 3.08 -3.28 0.84
N ALA A 32 3.45 -2.09 0.38
CA ALA A 32 4.20 -1.14 1.19
C ALA A 32 3.44 -0.76 2.48
N MET A 33 2.15 -0.45 2.41
CA MET A 33 1.39 -0.11 3.64
C MET A 33 1.35 -1.28 4.64
N ILE A 34 1.15 -2.51 4.16
CA ILE A 34 1.16 -3.72 4.98
C ILE A 34 2.51 -3.88 5.70
N ASP A 35 3.61 -3.72 4.97
CA ASP A 35 4.96 -3.85 5.53
C ASP A 35 5.24 -2.78 6.59
N ARG A 36 4.77 -1.56 6.37
CA ARG A 36 4.88 -0.48 7.37
C ARG A 36 4.07 -0.77 8.62
N VAL A 37 2.85 -1.26 8.48
CA VAL A 37 2.03 -1.65 9.63
C VAL A 37 2.76 -2.74 10.42
N ARG A 38 3.25 -3.80 9.77
CA ARG A 38 4.02 -4.87 10.43
C ARG A 38 5.26 -4.33 11.18
N GLN A 39 5.94 -3.34 10.61
CA GLN A 39 7.11 -2.74 11.24
C GLN A 39 6.77 -1.87 12.46
N LEU A 40 5.71 -1.07 12.38
CA LEU A 40 5.43 -0.03 13.39
C LEU A 40 4.44 -0.45 14.47
N ASP A 41 3.51 -1.35 14.15
CA ASP A 41 2.44 -1.72 15.06
C ASP A 41 2.91 -2.35 16.39
N PRO A 42 4.04 -3.09 16.47
CA PRO A 42 4.57 -3.53 17.77
C PRO A 42 4.84 -2.38 18.75
N MET A 43 5.16 -1.19 18.23
CA MET A 43 5.39 0.02 19.01
C MET A 43 4.12 0.85 19.18
N LEU A 44 3.36 1.04 18.10
CA LEU A 44 2.22 1.96 18.07
C LEU A 44 0.93 1.34 18.62
N ARG A 45 0.77 0.02 18.51
CA ARG A 45 -0.42 -0.74 18.92
C ARG A 45 -1.71 -0.11 18.42
N CYS A 46 -1.72 0.27 17.14
CA CYS A 46 -2.80 1.01 16.51
C CYS A 46 -3.65 0.15 15.56
N THR A 47 -3.27 -1.11 15.35
CA THR A 47 -3.96 -2.06 14.48
C THR A 47 -4.53 -3.19 15.33
N ILE A 48 -5.85 -3.35 15.32
CA ILE A 48 -6.50 -4.45 16.03
C ILE A 48 -6.43 -5.73 15.19
N THR A 49 -6.79 -5.64 13.91
CA THR A 49 -6.77 -6.74 12.94
C THR A 49 -6.20 -6.23 11.63
N LEU A 50 -5.14 -6.89 11.14
CA LEU A 50 -4.55 -6.60 9.83
C LEU A 50 -5.04 -7.62 8.79
N ALA A 51 -5.96 -7.22 7.93
CA ALA A 51 -6.47 -8.04 6.81
C ALA A 51 -5.50 -8.02 5.60
N ALA A 52 -4.22 -8.34 5.82
CA ALA A 52 -3.16 -8.18 4.82
C ALA A 52 -3.42 -8.97 3.52
N GLU A 53 -3.88 -10.21 3.65
CA GLU A 53 -4.11 -11.11 2.49
C GLU A 53 -5.24 -10.59 1.61
N THR A 54 -6.39 -10.28 2.22
CA THR A 54 -7.55 -9.71 1.51
C THR A 54 -7.21 -8.37 0.87
N ALA A 55 -6.55 -7.46 1.59
CA ALA A 55 -6.16 -6.17 1.05
C ALA A 55 -5.22 -6.29 -0.16
N LEU A 56 -4.30 -7.26 -0.14
CA LEU A 56 -3.41 -7.51 -1.27
C LEU A 56 -4.15 -8.12 -2.45
N ALA A 57 -5.08 -9.04 -2.20
CA ALA A 57 -5.92 -9.65 -3.25
C ALA A 57 -6.80 -8.60 -3.95
N ASP A 58 -7.43 -7.69 -3.17
CA ASP A 58 -8.23 -6.59 -3.72
C ASP A 58 -7.38 -5.65 -4.60
N ALA A 59 -6.16 -5.35 -4.15
CA ALA A 59 -5.22 -4.54 -4.92
C ALA A 59 -4.80 -5.20 -6.25
N GLN A 60 -4.63 -6.52 -6.25
CA GLN A 60 -4.34 -7.29 -7.47
C GLN A 60 -5.56 -7.32 -8.41
N SER A 61 -6.78 -7.40 -7.88
CA SER A 61 -7.99 -7.32 -8.71
C SER A 61 -8.12 -5.95 -9.39
N ALA A 62 -7.82 -4.86 -8.66
CA ALA A 62 -7.87 -3.50 -9.19
C ALA A 62 -6.81 -3.20 -10.27
N GLU A 63 -5.78 -4.05 -10.42
CA GLU A 63 -4.83 -3.96 -11.55
C GLU A 63 -5.42 -4.44 -12.88
N LEU A 64 -6.49 -5.22 -12.83
CA LEU A 64 -7.09 -5.90 -13.98
C LEU A 64 -8.38 -5.23 -14.49
N GLU A 65 -8.89 -4.23 -13.77
CA GLU A 65 -10.05 -3.40 -14.16
C GLU A 65 -9.68 -2.30 -15.15
#